data_AF-A0A1D2WN38-F1
#
_entry.id   AF-A0A1D2WN38-F1
#
_cell.length_a   1.000
_cell.length_b   1.000
_cell.length_c   1.000
_cell.angle_alpha   90.00
_cell.angle_beta   90.00
_cell.angle_gamma   90.00
#
_symmetry.space_group_name_H-M   'P 1'
#
loop_
_entity.id
_entity.type
_entity.pdbx_description
1 polymer ?
#
loop_
_entity_poly.entity_id
_entity_poly.type
_entity_poly.pdbx_seq_one_letter_code
_entity_poly.pdbx_strand_id
1 'polypeptide(L)'
;MSVKELLKECGFLYFKEDYKNLLIKCEEVLKIDEKNPIALNYKAIAFYYFDMDDIALKILNDTQKLYPKNYYTLSIKSLVYIALKEYRKALDCCNEGLKIKNFDLLEINKIKALIYLDKIDDAYNFYNTIECPNFKFEEILIECEKYSEALNSYNSKLKENSQDLELIDNVKTLMVKYDLNVKPNWDEEFYISWIYHIKHNDNKNCPKCGSKLIPIVYGYPLEEALKQEKNGEIILGGCCINDEMGNLHCPNCKNDFYIDALHIDAKGPLYDYIVLKINNLDELLFDEICCSIYKIREDIEYFDDDEFKAFINHLISIGYLYEPVKGYIKLVDIH
;
A
#
# COMPACT_ATOMS: atom_id res chain seq x y z
N MET A 1 23.65 -30.04 26.33
CA MET A 1 23.03 -29.80 25.00
C MET A 1 24.09 -29.98 23.93
N SER A 2 23.70 -30.49 22.76
CA SER A 2 24.59 -30.58 21.61
C SER A 2 24.85 -29.20 20.99
N VAL A 3 25.95 -29.04 20.25
CA VAL A 3 26.23 -27.81 19.47
C VAL A 3 25.06 -27.45 18.55
N LYS A 4 24.42 -28.45 17.95
CA LYS A 4 23.25 -28.26 17.06
C LYS A 4 22.04 -27.64 17.79
N GLU A 5 21.78 -28.05 19.03
CA GLU A 5 20.69 -27.49 19.84
C GLU A 5 21.00 -26.05 20.25
N LEU A 6 22.23 -25.79 20.69
CA LEU A 6 22.68 -24.44 21.05
C LEU A 6 22.60 -23.48 19.85
N LEU A 7 22.99 -23.92 18.65
CA LEU A 7 22.89 -23.10 17.43
C LEU A 7 21.44 -22.82 17.01
N LYS A 8 20.50 -23.74 17.28
CA LYS A 8 19.07 -23.47 17.09
C LYS A 8 18.58 -22.38 18.04
N GLU A 9 19.03 -22.43 19.30
CA GLU A 9 18.73 -21.37 20.27
C GLU A 9 19.34 -20.03 19.83
N CYS A 10 20.57 -20.01 19.30
CA CYS A 10 21.14 -18.79 18.71
C CYS A 10 20.24 -18.22 17.60
N GLY A 11 19.76 -19.06 16.68
CA GLY A 11 18.85 -18.62 15.62
C GLY A 11 17.53 -18.06 16.16
N PHE A 12 16.95 -18.69 17.19
CA PHE A 12 15.73 -18.21 17.84
C PHE A 12 15.95 -16.87 18.56
N LEU A 13 17.06 -16.72 19.28
CA LEU A 13 17.42 -15.49 20.00
C LEU A 13 17.69 -14.34 19.03
N TYR A 14 18.35 -14.62 17.90
CA TYR A 14 18.53 -13.65 16.82
C TYR A 14 17.19 -13.17 16.27
N PHE A 15 16.25 -14.08 15.98
CA PHE A 15 14.91 -13.74 15.52
C PHE A 15 14.09 -12.94 16.55
N LYS A 16 14.38 -13.12 17.84
CA LYS A 16 13.77 -12.35 18.95
C LYS A 16 14.50 -11.05 19.28
N GLU A 17 15.57 -10.73 18.55
CA GLU A 17 16.43 -9.56 18.79
C GLU A 17 17.04 -9.52 20.22
N ASP A 18 17.15 -10.67 20.88
CA ASP A 18 17.76 -10.79 22.21
C ASP A 18 19.28 -11.01 22.06
N TYR A 19 19.97 -9.95 21.65
CA TYR A 19 21.41 -10.01 21.34
C TYR A 19 22.28 -10.29 22.57
N LYS A 20 21.80 -9.96 23.77
CA LYS A 20 22.50 -10.24 25.03
C LYS A 20 22.54 -11.73 25.30
N ASN A 21 21.38 -12.41 25.25
CA ASN A 21 21.35 -13.86 25.44
C ASN A 21 21.94 -14.59 24.22
N LEU A 22 21.82 -14.04 23.01
CA LEU A 22 22.49 -14.56 21.82
C LEU A 22 24.00 -14.67 22.05
N LEU A 23 24.63 -13.61 22.57
CA LEU A 23 26.06 -13.60 22.84
C LEU A 23 26.45 -14.69 23.85
N ILE A 24 25.69 -14.84 24.95
CA ILE A 24 25.91 -15.88 25.95
C ILE A 24 25.84 -17.28 25.30
N LYS A 25 24.83 -17.50 24.47
CA LYS A 25 24.62 -18.78 23.78
C LYS A 25 25.73 -19.08 22.76
N CYS A 26 26.23 -18.06 22.07
CA CYS A 26 27.39 -18.19 21.20
C CYS A 26 28.64 -18.61 21.98
N GLU A 27 28.89 -18.02 23.16
CA GLU A 27 30.03 -18.43 24.02
C GLU A 27 29.92 -19.88 24.48
N GLU A 28 28.70 -20.38 24.77
CA GLU A 28 28.49 -21.79 25.08
C GLU A 28 28.88 -22.71 23.91
N VAL A 29 28.53 -22.33 22.68
CA VAL A 29 28.95 -23.08 21.47
C VAL A 29 30.47 -23.03 21.31
N LEU A 30 31.07 -21.85 21.44
CA LEU A 30 32.50 -21.64 21.22
C LEU A 30 33.38 -22.31 22.29
N LYS A 31 32.85 -22.60 23.49
CA LYS A 31 33.54 -23.45 24.48
C LYS A 31 33.67 -24.91 24.03
N ILE A 32 32.73 -25.38 23.20
CA ILE A 32 32.70 -26.77 22.70
C ILE A 32 33.43 -26.86 21.35
N ASP A 33 33.21 -25.88 20.47
CA ASP A 33 33.81 -25.76 19.14
C ASP A 33 34.26 -24.31 18.92
N GLU A 34 35.50 -24.02 19.31
CA GLU A 34 36.10 -22.67 19.33
C GLU A 34 36.05 -21.95 17.98
N LYS A 35 36.05 -22.72 16.88
CA LYS A 35 36.10 -22.16 15.52
C LYS A 35 34.76 -22.27 14.81
N ASN A 36 33.67 -22.59 15.52
CA ASN A 36 32.37 -22.78 14.88
C ASN A 36 31.95 -21.52 14.10
N PRO A 37 31.85 -21.59 12.75
CA PRO A 37 31.62 -20.39 11.95
C PRO A 37 30.24 -19.77 12.18
N ILE A 38 29.23 -20.58 12.52
CA ILE A 38 27.87 -20.09 12.77
C ILE A 38 27.84 -19.29 14.07
N ALA A 39 28.44 -19.80 15.15
CA ALA A 39 28.52 -19.09 16.41
C ALA A 39 29.38 -17.82 16.33
N LEU A 40 30.50 -17.86 15.60
CA LEU A 40 31.32 -16.65 15.37
C LEU A 40 30.56 -15.58 14.59
N ASN A 41 29.78 -15.98 13.59
CA ASN A 41 28.93 -15.07 12.82
C ASN A 41 27.82 -14.45 13.68
N TYR A 42 27.10 -15.24 14.49
CA TYR A 42 26.11 -14.70 15.43
C TYR A 42 26.73 -13.81 16.50
N LYS A 43 27.91 -14.16 17.00
CA LYS A 43 28.67 -13.32 17.94
C LYS A 43 29.01 -11.96 17.32
N ALA A 44 29.47 -11.95 16.07
CA ALA A 44 29.73 -10.69 15.35
C ALA A 44 28.46 -9.85 15.16
N ILE A 45 27.32 -10.49 14.83
CA ILE A 45 26.02 -9.83 14.75
C ILE A 45 25.66 -9.19 16.10
N ALA A 46 25.82 -9.90 17.21
CA ALA A 46 25.52 -9.36 18.53
C ALA A 46 26.37 -8.12 18.87
N PHE A 47 27.67 -8.14 18.52
CA PHE A 47 28.52 -6.97 18.69
C PHE A 47 28.15 -5.80 17.78
N TYR A 48 27.75 -6.08 16.54
CA TYR A 48 27.22 -5.06 15.63
C TYR A 48 26.00 -4.34 16.25
N TYR A 49 25.03 -5.08 16.79
CA TYR A 49 23.86 -4.50 17.47
C TYR A 49 24.17 -3.84 18.83
N PHE A 50 25.40 -3.94 19.32
CA PHE A 50 25.89 -3.18 20.47
C PHE A 50 26.74 -1.97 20.06
N ASP A 51 26.68 -1.56 18.79
CA ASP A 51 27.47 -0.47 18.20
C ASP A 51 29.00 -0.71 18.33
N MET A 52 29.42 -1.98 18.39
CA MET A 52 30.82 -2.39 18.47
C MET A 52 31.32 -2.93 17.13
N ASP A 53 31.20 -2.10 16.08
CA ASP A 53 31.51 -2.47 14.70
C ASP A 53 32.94 -2.98 14.50
N ASP A 54 33.93 -2.37 15.17
CA ASP A 54 35.33 -2.79 15.09
C ASP A 54 35.54 -4.23 15.58
N ILE A 55 34.84 -4.60 16.65
CA ILE A 55 34.91 -5.95 17.22
C ILE A 55 34.20 -6.94 16.28
N ALA A 56 33.03 -6.57 15.76
CA ALA A 56 32.30 -7.37 14.79
C ALA A 56 33.15 -7.64 13.54
N LEU A 57 33.74 -6.60 12.94
CA LEU A 57 34.62 -6.73 11.77
C LEU A 57 35.85 -7.58 12.07
N LYS A 58 36.46 -7.44 13.25
CA LYS A 58 37.61 -8.27 13.63
C LYS A 58 37.22 -9.75 13.64
N ILE A 59 36.12 -10.10 14.30
CA ILE A 59 35.62 -11.49 14.35
C ILE A 59 35.30 -12.02 12.95
N LEU A 60 34.64 -11.22 12.10
CA LEU A 60 34.27 -11.60 10.74
C LEU A 60 35.51 -11.78 9.85
N ASN A 61 36.51 -10.91 9.97
CA ASN A 61 37.78 -11.03 9.24
C ASN A 61 38.52 -12.31 9.63
N ASP A 62 38.59 -12.63 10.92
CA ASP A 62 39.27 -13.84 11.39
C ASP A 62 38.48 -15.10 11.00
N THR A 63 37.15 -15.03 11.02
CA THR A 63 36.27 -16.13 10.54
C THR A 63 36.41 -16.34 9.04
N GLN A 64 36.51 -15.28 8.23
CA GLN A 64 36.71 -15.37 6.78
C GLN A 64 38.07 -16.02 6.45
N LYS A 65 39.13 -15.73 7.19
CA LYS A 65 40.44 -16.38 7.00
C LYS A 65 40.36 -17.90 7.24
N LEU A 66 39.61 -18.32 8.25
CA LEU A 66 39.40 -19.73 8.57
C LEU A 66 38.46 -20.43 7.56
N TYR A 67 37.44 -19.71 7.09
CA TYR A 67 36.38 -20.23 6.23
C TYR A 67 36.18 -19.33 5.00
N PRO A 68 37.13 -19.32 4.04
CA PRO A 68 37.13 -18.38 2.92
C PRO A 68 35.95 -18.54 1.96
N LYS A 69 35.26 -19.68 1.98
CA LYS A 69 34.05 -19.94 1.19
C LYS A 69 32.75 -19.76 1.97
N ASN A 70 32.79 -19.17 3.17
CA ASN A 70 31.59 -18.91 3.96
C ASN A 70 30.91 -17.62 3.51
N TYR A 71 29.94 -17.76 2.60
CA TYR A 71 29.16 -16.63 2.07
C TYR A 71 28.34 -15.90 3.16
N TYR A 72 27.98 -16.57 4.25
CA TYR A 72 27.24 -15.95 5.36
C TYR A 72 28.12 -15.00 6.18
N THR A 73 29.40 -15.32 6.35
CA THR A 73 30.37 -14.37 6.94
C THR A 73 30.52 -13.13 6.07
N LEU A 74 30.58 -13.29 4.75
CA LEU A 74 30.64 -12.18 3.79
C LEU A 74 29.38 -11.30 3.82
N SER A 75 28.20 -11.90 4.00
CA SER A 75 26.93 -11.16 4.05
C SER A 75 26.80 -10.29 5.31
N ILE A 76 27.26 -10.78 6.46
CA ILE A 76 27.29 -9.98 7.69
C ILE A 76 28.35 -8.89 7.57
N LYS A 77 29.52 -9.21 7.00
CA LYS A 77 30.58 -8.23 6.80
C LYS A 77 30.14 -7.08 5.89
N SER A 78 29.38 -7.36 4.84
CA SER A 78 28.83 -6.31 3.98
C SER A 78 27.81 -5.44 4.72
N LEU A 79 26.97 -6.01 5.57
CA LEU A 79 26.05 -5.26 6.44
C LEU A 79 26.81 -4.28 7.35
N VAL A 80 27.84 -4.76 8.05
CA VAL A 80 28.65 -3.91 8.96
C VAL A 80 29.35 -2.79 8.18
N TYR A 81 29.89 -3.08 6.98
CA TYR A 81 30.47 -2.03 6.14
C TYR A 81 29.46 -1.00 5.63
N ILE A 82 28.20 -1.38 5.40
CA ILE A 82 27.13 -0.42 5.07
C ILE A 82 26.90 0.53 6.24
N ALA A 83 26.79 0.01 7.46
CA ALA A 83 26.61 0.84 8.67
C ALA A 83 27.77 1.82 8.89
N LEU A 84 29.00 1.37 8.62
CA LEU A 84 30.21 2.19 8.66
C LEU A 84 30.35 3.16 7.47
N LYS A 85 29.37 3.19 6.54
CA LYS A 85 29.40 3.98 5.30
C LYS A 85 30.56 3.65 4.36
N GLU A 86 31.16 2.47 4.51
CA GLU A 86 32.24 1.95 3.66
C GLU A 86 31.67 1.14 2.47
N TYR A 87 30.79 1.77 1.69
CA TYR A 87 29.96 1.08 0.70
C TYR A 87 30.72 0.30 -0.37
N ARG A 88 31.94 0.75 -0.75
CA ARG A 88 32.78 0.00 -1.70
C ARG A 88 33.24 -1.34 -1.13
N LYS A 89 33.65 -1.38 0.14
CA LYS A 89 34.05 -2.64 0.81
C LYS A 89 32.86 -3.55 1.02
N ALA A 90 31.68 -2.98 1.31
CA ALA A 90 30.43 -3.74 1.35
C ALA A 90 30.12 -4.41 0.01
N LEU A 91 30.21 -3.65 -1.10
CA LEU A 91 30.00 -4.14 -2.45
C LEU A 91 30.99 -5.25 -2.83
N ASP A 92 32.26 -5.11 -2.47
CA ASP A 92 33.28 -6.14 -2.69
C ASP A 92 32.93 -7.44 -1.95
N CYS A 93 32.55 -7.34 -0.67
CA CYS A 93 32.11 -8.50 0.12
C CYS A 93 30.88 -9.17 -0.51
N CYS A 94 29.90 -8.39 -0.99
CA CYS A 94 28.74 -8.95 -1.66
C CYS A 94 29.11 -9.66 -2.97
N ASN A 95 29.96 -9.05 -3.79
CA ASN A 95 30.40 -9.66 -5.05
C ASN A 95 31.21 -10.95 -4.83
N GLU A 96 32.03 -11.02 -3.78
CA GLU A 96 32.72 -12.26 -3.40
C GLU A 96 31.74 -13.33 -2.90
N GLY A 97 30.76 -12.95 -2.07
CA GLY A 97 29.76 -13.86 -1.53
C GLY A 97 28.88 -14.46 -2.61
N LEU A 98 28.39 -13.63 -3.54
CA LEU A 98 27.51 -14.05 -4.63
C LEU A 98 28.19 -14.96 -5.64
N LYS A 99 29.54 -14.91 -5.78
CA LYS A 99 30.29 -15.93 -6.56
C LYS A 99 30.22 -17.32 -5.94
N ILE A 100 29.96 -17.41 -4.63
CA ILE A 100 29.88 -18.68 -3.90
C ILE A 100 28.44 -19.19 -3.91
N LYS A 101 27.48 -18.34 -3.53
CA LYS A 101 26.07 -18.71 -3.43
C LYS A 101 25.18 -17.47 -3.51
N ASN A 102 24.10 -17.57 -4.28
CA ASN A 102 23.00 -16.60 -4.22
C ASN A 102 22.33 -16.67 -2.85
N PHE A 103 22.11 -15.51 -2.23
CA PHE A 103 21.57 -15.39 -0.89
C PHE A 103 20.99 -13.98 -0.72
N ASP A 104 19.73 -13.90 -0.32
CA ASP A 104 18.93 -12.67 -0.29
C ASP A 104 19.66 -11.54 0.45
N LEU A 105 20.29 -11.82 1.60
CA LEU A 105 21.03 -10.79 2.35
C LEU A 105 22.23 -10.21 1.58
N LEU A 106 22.94 -11.02 0.78
CA LEU A 106 24.01 -10.52 -0.09
C LEU A 106 23.47 -9.67 -1.22
N GLU A 107 22.33 -10.07 -1.79
CA GLU A 107 21.67 -9.37 -2.89
C GLU A 107 21.14 -8.01 -2.42
N ILE A 108 20.40 -7.98 -1.32
CA ILE A 108 19.90 -6.76 -0.68
C ILE A 108 21.07 -5.84 -0.32
N ASN A 109 22.10 -6.35 0.36
CA ASN A 109 23.25 -5.51 0.73
C ASN A 109 24.02 -4.99 -0.49
N LYS A 110 24.07 -5.74 -1.59
CA LYS A 110 24.66 -5.27 -2.86
C LYS A 110 23.85 -4.13 -3.44
N ILE A 111 22.53 -4.26 -3.50
CA ILE A 111 21.61 -3.22 -3.97
C ILE A 111 21.77 -1.97 -3.10
N LYS A 112 21.73 -2.09 -1.77
CA LYS A 112 21.96 -0.99 -0.83
C LYS A 112 23.31 -0.31 -1.06
N ALA A 113 24.39 -1.08 -1.17
CA ALA A 113 25.72 -0.53 -1.41
C ALA A 113 25.80 0.24 -2.74
N LEU A 114 25.13 -0.22 -3.80
CA LEU A 114 25.04 0.49 -5.07
C LEU A 114 24.22 1.78 -4.95
N ILE A 115 23.07 1.74 -4.27
CA ILE A 115 22.24 2.92 -4.01
C ILE A 115 23.01 3.99 -3.24
N TYR A 116 23.70 3.61 -2.16
CA TYR A 116 24.52 4.54 -1.36
C TYR A 116 25.77 5.06 -2.10
N LEU A 117 26.16 4.42 -3.20
CA LEU A 117 27.19 4.92 -4.13
C LEU A 117 26.60 5.78 -5.27
N ASP A 118 25.32 6.16 -5.17
CA ASP A 118 24.53 6.86 -6.20
C ASP A 118 24.53 6.15 -7.56
N LYS A 119 24.55 4.81 -7.53
CA LYS A 119 24.48 3.93 -8.71
C LYS A 119 23.15 3.19 -8.76
N ILE A 120 22.06 3.94 -8.75
CA ILE A 120 20.70 3.39 -8.67
C ILE A 120 20.37 2.55 -9.91
N ASP A 121 20.80 2.97 -11.10
CA ASP A 121 20.61 2.18 -12.34
C ASP A 121 21.33 0.83 -12.29
N ASP A 122 22.58 0.80 -11.81
CA ASP A 122 23.33 -0.44 -11.60
C ASP A 122 22.61 -1.35 -10.59
N ALA A 123 22.02 -0.76 -9.54
CA ALA A 123 21.27 -1.47 -8.51
C ALA A 123 19.98 -2.09 -9.08
N TYR A 124 19.23 -1.33 -9.87
CA TYR A 124 17.99 -1.79 -10.51
C TYR A 124 18.26 -2.87 -11.57
N ASN A 125 19.30 -2.68 -12.38
CA ASN A 125 19.75 -3.69 -13.34
C ASN A 125 20.13 -4.99 -12.64
N PHE A 126 20.85 -4.92 -11.52
CA PHE A 126 21.16 -6.10 -10.72
C PHE A 126 19.90 -6.74 -10.12
N TYR A 127 18.98 -5.95 -9.55
CA TYR A 127 17.70 -6.45 -9.03
C TYR A 127 16.93 -7.28 -10.08
N ASN A 128 16.86 -6.78 -11.31
CA ASN A 128 16.19 -7.48 -12.42
C ASN A 128 16.89 -8.77 -12.88
N THR A 129 18.12 -9.04 -12.41
CA THR A 129 18.79 -10.33 -12.66
C THR A 129 18.46 -11.40 -11.62
N ILE A 130 17.80 -11.03 -10.52
CA ILE A 130 17.43 -11.95 -9.43
C ILE A 130 16.14 -12.67 -9.80
N GLU A 131 16.16 -14.00 -9.74
CA GLU A 131 14.98 -14.82 -10.01
C GLU A 131 14.06 -14.83 -8.78
N CYS A 132 12.80 -14.41 -8.95
CA CYS A 132 11.76 -14.40 -7.90
C CYS A 132 12.24 -13.78 -6.56
N PRO A 133 12.59 -12.47 -6.54
CA PRO A 133 13.07 -11.83 -5.32
C PRO A 133 11.97 -11.82 -4.24
N ASN A 134 12.33 -12.20 -3.01
CA ASN A 134 11.44 -12.15 -1.83
C ASN A 134 11.31 -10.74 -1.22
N PHE A 135 11.74 -9.71 -1.96
CA PHE A 135 11.79 -8.32 -1.52
C PHE A 135 11.52 -7.39 -2.70
N LYS A 136 10.95 -6.21 -2.43
CA LYS A 136 10.68 -5.21 -3.47
C LYS A 136 11.81 -4.20 -3.57
N PHE A 137 12.14 -3.75 -4.79
CA PHE A 137 13.19 -2.76 -5.00
C PHE A 137 12.86 -1.42 -4.32
N GLU A 138 11.59 -1.02 -4.35
CA GLU A 138 11.12 0.22 -3.74
C GLU A 138 11.24 0.21 -2.21
N GLU A 139 11.03 -0.94 -1.55
CA GLU A 139 11.25 -1.07 -0.11
C GLU A 139 12.72 -0.80 0.24
N ILE A 140 13.66 -1.30 -0.57
CA ILE A 140 15.09 -1.04 -0.37
C ILE A 140 15.43 0.45 -0.60
N LEU A 141 14.82 1.09 -1.61
CA LEU A 141 14.99 2.52 -1.83
C LEU A 141 14.51 3.33 -0.62
N ILE A 142 13.37 2.97 -0.04
CA ILE A 142 12.80 3.60 1.16
C ILE A 142 13.73 3.40 2.36
N GLU A 143 14.27 2.18 2.57
CA GLU A 143 15.25 1.91 3.62
C GLU A 143 16.56 2.70 3.45
N CYS A 144 16.91 3.04 2.21
CA CYS A 144 18.08 3.87 1.88
C CYS A 144 17.76 5.37 1.81
N GLU A 145 16.56 5.79 2.25
CA GLU A 145 16.09 7.18 2.24
C GLU A 145 16.01 7.81 0.82
N LYS A 146 15.92 6.98 -0.23
CA LYS A 146 15.75 7.39 -1.63
C LYS A 146 14.27 7.45 -2.02
N TYR A 147 13.51 8.27 -1.30
CA TYR A 147 12.06 8.30 -1.40
C TYR A 147 11.55 8.81 -2.75
N SER A 148 12.23 9.79 -3.35
CA SER A 148 11.87 10.31 -4.68
C SER A 148 11.96 9.23 -5.77
N GLU A 149 12.99 8.40 -5.71
CA GLU A 149 13.24 7.32 -6.65
C GLU A 149 12.25 6.18 -6.45
N ALA A 150 11.91 5.86 -5.19
CA ALA A 150 10.85 4.89 -4.88
C ALA A 150 9.50 5.36 -5.45
N LEU A 151 9.16 6.63 -5.22
CA LEU A 151 7.94 7.25 -5.73
C LEU A 151 7.89 7.26 -7.26
N ASN A 152 9.01 7.58 -7.93
CA ASN A 152 9.10 7.53 -9.38
C ASN A 152 8.90 6.12 -9.93
N SER A 153 9.46 5.10 -9.26
CA SER A 153 9.26 3.69 -9.62
C SER A 153 7.78 3.32 -9.53
N TYR A 154 7.13 3.64 -8.42
CA TYR A 154 5.69 3.38 -8.25
C TYR A 154 4.84 4.12 -9.29
N ASN A 155 5.14 5.39 -9.56
CA ASN A 155 4.42 6.17 -10.56
C ASN A 155 4.58 5.61 -11.97
N SER A 156 5.73 5.03 -12.32
CA SER A 156 5.92 4.37 -13.61
C SER A 156 5.04 3.12 -13.75
N LYS A 157 4.96 2.30 -12.70
CA LYS A 157 4.10 1.12 -12.64
C LYS A 157 2.62 1.48 -12.71
N LEU A 158 2.20 2.56 -12.06
CA LEU A 158 0.82 3.08 -12.12
C LEU A 158 0.41 3.53 -13.52
N LYS A 159 1.36 3.98 -14.35
CA LYS A 159 1.06 4.31 -15.76
C LYS A 159 0.78 3.07 -16.59
N GLU A 160 1.36 1.93 -16.23
CA GLU A 160 1.15 0.66 -16.92
C GLU A 160 -0.11 -0.06 -16.41
N ASN A 161 -0.39 0.04 -15.10
CA ASN A 161 -1.59 -0.47 -14.47
C ASN A 161 -2.18 0.55 -13.49
N SER A 162 -3.17 1.29 -13.98
CA SER A 162 -3.82 2.38 -13.25
C SER A 162 -4.74 1.97 -12.12
N GLN A 163 -5.06 0.68 -12.00
CA GLN A 163 -6.03 0.14 -11.06
C GLN A 163 -5.37 -0.61 -9.89
N ASP A 164 -4.04 -0.58 -9.78
CA ASP A 164 -3.29 -1.23 -8.70
C ASP A 164 -3.42 -0.45 -7.38
N LEU A 165 -4.37 -0.88 -6.54
CA LEU A 165 -4.70 -0.22 -5.27
C LEU A 165 -3.57 -0.26 -4.25
N GLU A 166 -2.84 -1.38 -4.21
CA GLU A 166 -1.69 -1.54 -3.32
C GLU A 166 -0.62 -0.50 -3.69
N LEU A 167 -0.41 -0.30 -4.99
CA LEU A 167 0.54 0.67 -5.50
C LEU A 167 0.11 2.13 -5.22
N ILE A 168 -1.18 2.44 -5.39
CA ILE A 168 -1.74 3.76 -5.05
C ILE A 168 -1.55 4.05 -3.54
N ASP A 169 -1.81 3.07 -2.68
CA ASP A 169 -1.65 3.20 -1.23
C ASP A 169 -0.18 3.36 -0.80
N ASN A 170 0.74 2.60 -1.41
CA ASN A 170 2.17 2.75 -1.20
C ASN A 170 2.67 4.16 -1.54
N VAL A 171 2.17 4.74 -2.65
CA VAL A 171 2.48 6.12 -3.04
C VAL A 171 1.99 7.12 -1.99
N LYS A 172 0.74 6.99 -1.51
CA LYS A 172 0.17 7.87 -0.46
C LYS A 172 1.00 7.83 0.81
N THR A 173 1.21 6.62 1.32
CA THR A 173 1.92 6.39 2.58
C THR A 173 3.32 6.99 2.51
N LEU A 174 4.02 6.80 1.38
CA LEU A 174 5.36 7.34 1.18
C LEU A 174 5.36 8.88 1.16
N MET A 175 4.41 9.50 0.46
CA MET A 175 4.33 10.97 0.36
C MET A 175 4.01 11.62 1.71
N VAL A 176 3.00 11.11 2.43
CA VAL A 176 2.57 11.64 3.74
C VAL A 176 3.68 11.46 4.78
N LYS A 177 4.29 10.27 4.84
CA LYS A 177 5.29 9.95 5.86
C LYS A 177 6.55 10.81 5.75
N TYR A 178 6.94 11.21 4.54
CA TYR A 178 8.22 11.88 4.30
C TYR A 178 8.08 13.30 3.72
N ASP A 179 6.89 13.89 3.77
CA ASP A 179 6.57 15.26 3.29
C ASP A 179 7.18 15.56 1.91
N LEU A 180 7.03 14.61 0.99
CA LEU A 180 7.60 14.73 -0.34
C LEU A 180 6.76 15.71 -1.15
N ASN A 181 7.33 16.89 -1.44
CA ASN A 181 6.79 17.84 -2.43
C ASN A 181 6.92 17.34 -3.89
N VAL A 182 6.93 16.02 -4.10
CA VAL A 182 6.99 15.40 -5.42
C VAL A 182 5.56 15.08 -5.81
N LYS A 183 5.01 15.87 -6.74
CA LYS A 183 3.68 15.66 -7.29
C LYS A 183 3.71 14.41 -8.19
N PRO A 184 2.96 13.33 -7.89
CA PRO A 184 2.83 12.22 -8.82
C PRO A 184 2.24 12.72 -10.14
N ASN A 185 2.48 11.97 -11.22
CA ASN A 185 2.12 12.36 -12.58
C ASN A 185 0.62 12.12 -12.89
N TRP A 186 -0.21 12.15 -11.84
CA TRP A 186 -1.67 12.13 -11.89
C TRP A 186 -2.05 13.57 -11.66
N ASP A 187 -2.41 14.29 -12.73
CA ASP A 187 -2.60 15.75 -12.77
C ASP A 187 -3.02 16.37 -11.41
N GLU A 188 -2.02 16.93 -10.73
CA GLU A 188 -2.04 17.96 -9.68
C GLU A 188 -2.77 17.74 -8.33
N GLU A 189 -3.48 16.65 -8.08
CA GLU A 189 -4.30 16.52 -6.85
C GLU A 189 -4.21 15.12 -6.20
N PHE A 190 -3.51 14.99 -5.05
CA PHE A 190 -3.46 13.72 -4.30
C PHE A 190 -3.42 13.88 -2.76
N TYR A 191 -3.69 12.76 -2.07
CA TYR A 191 -4.09 12.59 -0.66
C TYR A 191 -5.59 12.74 -0.39
N ILE A 192 -6.07 13.88 0.09
CA ILE A 192 -7.51 14.13 0.33
C ILE A 192 -8.14 14.88 -0.85
N SER A 193 -7.34 15.57 -1.67
CA SER A 193 -7.87 16.45 -2.71
C SER A 193 -8.73 15.72 -3.74
N TRP A 194 -8.43 14.44 -4.01
CA TRP A 194 -9.21 13.65 -4.97
C TRP A 194 -10.70 13.57 -4.60
N ILE A 195 -11.01 13.63 -3.30
CA ILE A 195 -12.36 13.57 -2.76
C ILE A 195 -13.20 14.73 -3.33
N TYR A 196 -12.59 15.89 -3.59
CA TYR A 196 -13.28 17.07 -4.12
C TYR A 196 -13.64 16.98 -5.61
N HIS A 197 -13.17 15.96 -6.33
CA HIS A 197 -13.69 15.64 -7.66
C HIS A 197 -15.08 14.99 -7.59
N ILE A 198 -15.50 14.48 -6.44
CA ILE A 198 -16.84 13.93 -6.23
C ILE A 198 -17.80 15.09 -5.96
N LYS A 199 -18.76 15.28 -6.85
CA LYS A 199 -19.75 16.35 -6.74
C LYS A 199 -21.15 15.74 -6.74
N HIS A 200 -22.09 16.37 -6.05
CA HIS A 200 -23.49 16.03 -6.20
C HIS A 200 -23.94 16.36 -7.64
N ASN A 201 -24.67 15.43 -8.26
CA ASN A 201 -25.22 15.63 -9.59
C ASN A 201 -26.65 16.18 -9.53
N ASP A 202 -26.77 17.50 -9.59
CA ASP A 202 -28.06 18.20 -9.63
C ASP A 202 -28.70 18.25 -11.03
N ASN A 203 -28.10 17.62 -12.04
CA ASN A 203 -28.57 17.76 -13.41
C ASN A 203 -29.86 16.97 -13.66
N LYS A 204 -30.98 17.62 -13.36
CA LYS A 204 -32.32 17.11 -13.63
C LYS A 204 -32.88 17.59 -14.98
N ASN A 205 -32.02 17.92 -15.95
CA ASN A 205 -32.46 18.38 -17.27
C ASN A 205 -32.16 17.35 -18.35
N CYS A 206 -33.10 17.18 -19.28
CA CYS A 206 -32.98 16.24 -20.38
C CYS A 206 -31.84 16.67 -21.32
N PRO A 207 -30.88 15.79 -21.63
CA PRO A 207 -29.76 16.13 -22.52
C PRO A 207 -30.19 16.35 -23.98
N LYS A 208 -31.39 15.89 -24.37
CA LYS A 208 -31.90 16.04 -25.75
C LYS A 208 -32.66 17.35 -25.98
N CYS A 209 -33.43 17.82 -25.00
CA CYS A 209 -34.31 18.98 -25.19
C CYS A 209 -34.28 20.03 -24.07
N GLY A 210 -33.52 19.77 -23.00
CA GLY A 210 -33.39 20.68 -21.86
C GLY A 210 -34.58 20.73 -20.90
N SER A 211 -35.66 19.97 -21.14
CA SER A 211 -36.80 19.92 -20.21
C SER A 211 -36.42 19.25 -18.90
N LYS A 212 -37.08 19.64 -17.80
CA LYS A 212 -36.91 18.99 -16.50
C LYS A 212 -37.31 17.51 -16.58
N LEU A 213 -36.45 16.65 -16.05
CA LEU A 213 -36.66 15.23 -15.86
C LEU A 213 -37.45 14.99 -14.57
N ILE A 214 -38.23 13.92 -14.56
CA ILE A 214 -38.98 13.44 -13.39
C ILE A 214 -38.53 12.02 -13.05
N PRO A 215 -38.46 11.65 -11.77
CA PRO A 215 -37.99 10.34 -11.34
C PRO A 215 -38.91 9.20 -11.77
N ILE A 216 -38.30 8.05 -12.00
CA ILE A 216 -38.98 6.78 -12.28
C ILE A 216 -38.95 5.92 -11.02
N VAL A 217 -40.12 5.62 -10.48
CA VAL A 217 -40.26 4.79 -9.27
C VAL A 217 -40.63 3.37 -9.69
N TYR A 218 -39.74 2.43 -9.38
CA TYR A 218 -39.94 1.00 -9.65
C TYR A 218 -40.50 0.27 -8.43
N GLY A 219 -41.10 -0.91 -8.68
CA GLY A 219 -41.63 -1.78 -7.63
C GLY A 219 -43.14 -1.63 -7.42
N TYR A 220 -43.63 -2.01 -6.24
CA TYR A 220 -45.06 -1.94 -5.91
C TYR A 220 -45.42 -0.55 -5.38
N PRO A 221 -46.22 0.25 -6.11
CA PRO A 221 -46.53 1.61 -5.70
C PRO A 221 -47.47 1.64 -4.50
N LEU A 222 -47.05 2.33 -3.44
CA LEU A 222 -47.92 2.68 -2.32
C LEU A 222 -48.85 3.86 -2.68
N GLU A 223 -49.82 4.17 -1.82
CA GLU A 223 -50.80 5.23 -2.08
C GLU A 223 -50.16 6.60 -2.36
N GLU A 224 -49.06 6.91 -1.68
CA GLU A 224 -48.31 8.15 -1.87
C GLU A 224 -47.75 8.26 -3.29
N ALA A 225 -47.12 7.19 -3.79
CA ALA A 225 -46.54 7.15 -5.14
C ALA A 225 -47.64 7.31 -6.21
N LEU A 226 -48.80 6.66 -6.02
CA LEU A 226 -49.95 6.81 -6.93
C LEU A 226 -50.51 8.24 -6.96
N LYS A 227 -50.41 8.99 -5.85
CA LYS A 227 -50.79 10.41 -5.80
C LYS A 227 -49.76 11.28 -6.53
N GLN A 228 -48.47 11.03 -6.31
CA GLN A 228 -47.38 11.76 -6.96
C GLN A 228 -47.39 11.56 -8.48
N GLU A 229 -47.66 10.34 -8.96
CA GLU A 229 -47.77 10.07 -10.40
C GLU A 229 -48.93 10.88 -11.03
N LYS A 230 -50.10 10.91 -10.38
CA LYS A 230 -51.25 11.70 -10.85
C LYS A 230 -50.95 13.21 -10.90
N ASN A 231 -50.09 13.69 -10.01
CA ASN A 231 -49.63 15.08 -10.01
C ASN A 231 -48.52 15.35 -11.05
N GLY A 232 -48.02 14.32 -11.74
CA GLY A 232 -46.90 14.42 -12.68
C GLY A 232 -45.55 14.65 -12.00
N GLU A 233 -45.43 14.32 -10.71
CA GLU A 233 -44.20 14.47 -9.93
C GLU A 233 -43.22 13.32 -10.19
N ILE A 234 -43.74 12.13 -10.48
CA ILE A 234 -42.99 10.90 -10.78
C ILE A 234 -43.63 10.15 -11.95
N ILE A 235 -42.95 9.15 -12.48
CA ILE A 235 -43.54 8.10 -13.34
C ILE A 235 -43.36 6.75 -12.65
N LEU A 236 -44.39 5.90 -12.69
CA LEU A 236 -44.25 4.52 -12.25
C LEU A 236 -43.58 3.68 -13.35
N GLY A 237 -42.43 3.10 -13.00
CA GLY A 237 -41.75 2.10 -13.81
C GLY A 237 -42.44 0.73 -13.71
N GLY A 238 -41.72 -0.32 -14.07
CA GLY A 238 -42.18 -1.69 -13.86
C GLY A 238 -41.94 -2.21 -12.44
N CYS A 239 -42.30 -3.47 -12.20
CA CYS A 239 -42.05 -4.14 -10.92
C CYS A 239 -40.60 -4.60 -10.71
N CYS A 240 -39.81 -4.71 -11.77
CA CYS A 240 -38.45 -5.27 -11.72
C CYS A 240 -37.44 -4.24 -12.23
N ILE A 241 -36.28 -4.17 -11.59
CA ILE A 241 -35.14 -3.31 -11.95
C ILE A 241 -34.07 -4.18 -12.63
N ASN A 242 -33.41 -3.66 -13.66
CA ASN A 242 -32.18 -4.22 -14.23
C ASN A 242 -31.23 -3.08 -14.67
N ASP A 243 -29.99 -3.45 -15.02
CA ASP A 243 -28.90 -2.49 -15.29
C ASP A 243 -29.12 -1.58 -16.51
N GLU A 244 -30.12 -1.86 -17.35
CA GLU A 244 -30.44 -1.07 -18.54
C GLU A 244 -31.56 -0.05 -18.30
N MET A 245 -32.12 0.02 -17.09
CA MET A 245 -33.23 0.91 -16.75
C MET A 245 -32.75 2.32 -16.38
N GLY A 246 -33.48 3.33 -16.86
CA GLY A 246 -33.26 4.71 -16.44
C GLY A 246 -33.87 4.99 -15.06
N ASN A 247 -33.32 5.94 -14.32
CA ASN A 247 -33.91 6.44 -13.07
C ASN A 247 -34.70 7.75 -13.29
N LEU A 248 -34.61 8.35 -14.46
CA LEU A 248 -35.25 9.63 -14.81
C LEU A 248 -35.94 9.56 -16.17
N HIS A 249 -37.17 10.07 -16.25
CA HIS A 249 -37.94 10.19 -17.48
C HIS A 249 -38.01 11.65 -17.97
N CYS A 250 -37.96 11.83 -19.29
CA CYS A 250 -38.23 13.11 -19.93
C CYS A 250 -39.68 13.18 -20.45
N PRO A 251 -40.58 13.99 -19.86
CA PRO A 251 -41.97 14.09 -20.31
C PRO A 251 -42.13 14.59 -21.75
N ASN A 252 -41.16 15.36 -22.25
CA ASN A 252 -41.19 15.95 -23.59
C ASN A 252 -40.68 14.99 -24.67
N CYS A 253 -39.50 14.41 -24.47
CA CYS A 253 -38.90 13.48 -25.45
C CYS A 253 -39.37 12.04 -25.29
N LYS A 254 -40.01 11.70 -24.16
CA LYS A 254 -40.43 10.33 -23.81
C LYS A 254 -39.29 9.31 -23.82
N ASN A 255 -38.09 9.75 -23.44
CA ASN A 255 -36.93 8.88 -23.27
C ASN A 255 -36.58 8.79 -21.79
N ASP A 256 -36.12 7.62 -21.39
CA ASP A 256 -35.57 7.36 -20.07
C ASP A 256 -34.06 7.56 -20.09
N PHE A 257 -33.53 8.03 -18.98
CA PHE A 257 -32.11 8.29 -18.77
C PHE A 257 -31.70 7.71 -17.42
N TYR A 258 -30.50 7.15 -17.36
CA TYR A 258 -29.83 6.88 -16.10
C TYR A 258 -28.88 8.04 -15.81
N ILE A 259 -29.10 8.75 -14.72
CA ILE A 259 -28.22 9.82 -14.23
C ILE A 259 -27.81 9.46 -12.82
N ASP A 260 -26.52 9.20 -12.64
CA ASP A 260 -25.94 8.91 -11.33
C ASP A 260 -26.07 10.11 -10.39
N ALA A 261 -26.28 9.85 -9.09
CA ALA A 261 -26.37 10.90 -8.07
C ALA A 261 -25.04 11.63 -7.85
N LEU A 262 -23.93 11.01 -8.25
CA LEU A 262 -22.61 11.61 -8.21
C LEU A 262 -22.11 11.99 -9.61
N HIS A 263 -21.45 13.14 -9.69
CA HIS A 263 -20.65 13.55 -10.84
C HIS A 263 -19.18 13.55 -10.44
N ILE A 264 -18.38 12.72 -11.10
CA ILE A 264 -16.94 12.62 -10.85
C ILE A 264 -16.20 13.46 -11.90
N ASP A 265 -15.60 14.55 -11.45
CA ASP A 265 -14.81 15.48 -12.27
C ASP A 265 -13.35 15.02 -12.39
N ALA A 266 -13.15 13.78 -12.83
CA ALA A 266 -11.84 13.16 -13.01
C ALA A 266 -11.82 12.30 -14.28
N LYS A 267 -10.63 11.93 -14.74
CA LYS A 267 -10.44 11.08 -15.93
C LYS A 267 -9.37 10.02 -15.70
N GLY A 268 -9.49 8.94 -16.47
CA GLY A 268 -8.48 7.88 -16.51
C GLY A 268 -8.28 7.22 -15.14
N PRO A 269 -7.03 7.00 -14.71
CA PRO A 269 -6.71 6.29 -13.47
C PRO A 269 -7.41 6.83 -12.22
N LEU A 270 -7.52 8.15 -12.10
CA LEU A 270 -8.15 8.80 -10.95
C LEU A 270 -9.66 8.57 -10.92
N TYR A 271 -10.32 8.56 -12.09
CA TYR A 271 -11.75 8.25 -12.19
C TYR A 271 -12.02 6.82 -11.70
N ASP A 272 -11.26 5.86 -12.19
CA ASP A 272 -11.40 4.44 -11.80
C ASP A 272 -11.19 4.25 -10.29
N TYR A 273 -10.20 4.94 -9.73
CA TYR A 273 -9.92 4.93 -8.30
C TYR A 273 -11.12 5.45 -7.47
N ILE A 274 -11.68 6.60 -7.87
CA ILE A 274 -12.82 7.22 -7.18
C ILE A 274 -14.04 6.31 -7.24
N VAL A 275 -14.37 5.78 -8.43
CA VAL A 275 -15.51 4.88 -8.62
C VAL A 275 -15.38 3.65 -7.74
N LEU A 276 -14.21 3.03 -7.68
CA LEU A 276 -13.99 1.87 -6.82
C LEU A 276 -14.22 2.21 -5.33
N LYS A 277 -13.74 3.37 -4.87
CA LYS A 277 -13.92 3.79 -3.47
C LYS A 277 -15.37 4.01 -3.10
N ILE A 278 -16.16 4.57 -4.02
CA ILE A 278 -17.61 4.73 -3.84
C ILE A 278 -18.27 3.35 -3.83
N ASN A 279 -17.99 2.49 -4.79
CA ASN A 279 -18.59 1.15 -4.87
C ASN A 279 -18.30 0.30 -3.62
N ASN A 280 -17.07 0.32 -3.10
CA ASN A 280 -16.73 -0.40 -1.87
C ASN A 280 -17.54 0.11 -0.67
N LEU A 281 -17.79 1.42 -0.60
CA LEU A 281 -18.64 2.00 0.45
C LEU A 281 -20.10 1.60 0.25
N ASP A 282 -20.60 1.65 -1.00
CA ASP A 282 -21.97 1.29 -1.35
C ASP A 282 -22.27 -0.17 -1.01
N GLU A 283 -21.35 -1.09 -1.31
CA GLU A 283 -21.47 -2.51 -0.95
C GLU A 283 -21.59 -2.72 0.57
N LEU A 284 -20.86 -1.94 1.38
CA LEU A 284 -20.94 -1.99 2.85
C LEU A 284 -22.23 -1.36 3.42
N LEU A 285 -22.90 -0.51 2.63
CA LEU A 285 -24.15 0.16 3.00
C LEU A 285 -25.39 -0.47 2.36
N PHE A 286 -25.22 -1.37 1.39
CA PHE A 286 -26.31 -1.99 0.65
C PHE A 286 -27.21 -2.80 1.59
N ASP A 287 -28.53 -2.61 1.49
CA ASP A 287 -29.57 -3.24 2.32
C ASP A 287 -29.52 -2.93 3.85
N GLU A 288 -28.64 -2.04 4.32
CA GLU A 288 -28.56 -1.66 5.73
C GLU A 288 -29.42 -0.42 6.04
N ILE A 289 -30.18 -0.47 7.15
CA ILE A 289 -30.96 0.70 7.62
C ILE A 289 -30.04 1.87 7.95
N CYS A 290 -28.89 1.58 8.57
CA CYS A 290 -27.73 2.44 8.77
C CYS A 290 -26.57 1.62 9.36
N CYS A 291 -25.33 1.97 9.02
CA CYS A 291 -24.13 1.29 9.51
C CYS A 291 -23.25 2.23 10.34
N SER A 292 -22.54 1.71 11.34
CA SER A 292 -21.65 2.55 12.15
C SER A 292 -20.39 2.90 11.37
N ILE A 293 -19.96 4.17 11.46
CA ILE A 293 -18.73 4.66 10.81
C ILE A 293 -17.51 3.84 11.27
N TYR A 294 -17.51 3.41 12.54
CA TYR A 294 -16.47 2.54 13.10
C TYR A 294 -16.39 1.19 12.40
N LYS A 295 -17.53 0.51 12.18
CA LYS A 295 -17.55 -0.80 11.52
C LYS A 295 -17.14 -0.68 10.05
N ILE A 296 -17.66 0.33 9.35
CA ILE A 296 -17.25 0.61 7.96
C ILE A 296 -15.74 0.83 7.89
N ARG A 297 -15.16 1.55 8.86
CA ARG A 297 -13.71 1.79 8.90
C ARG A 297 -12.90 0.50 9.05
N GLU A 298 -13.36 -0.46 9.85
CA GLU A 298 -12.72 -1.77 10.02
C GLU A 298 -12.77 -2.61 8.75
N ASP A 299 -13.86 -2.51 7.98
CA ASP A 299 -14.11 -3.34 6.80
C ASP A 299 -13.59 -2.73 5.48
N ILE A 300 -13.47 -1.40 5.40
CA ILE A 300 -13.09 -0.69 4.17
C ILE A 300 -11.56 -0.64 3.99
N GLU A 301 -11.07 -1.24 2.91
CA GLU A 301 -9.64 -1.30 2.60
C GLU A 301 -9.11 -0.02 1.92
N TYR A 302 -7.78 0.18 2.01
CA TYR A 302 -6.99 1.23 1.34
C TYR A 302 -7.36 2.67 1.74
N PHE A 303 -7.78 2.88 2.98
CA PHE A 303 -7.94 4.20 3.59
C PHE A 303 -7.06 4.29 4.84
N ASP A 304 -6.40 5.43 5.04
CA ASP A 304 -6.01 5.84 6.40
C ASP A 304 -7.18 6.55 7.11
N ASP A 305 -7.00 6.83 8.40
CA ASP A 305 -8.07 7.36 9.25
C ASP A 305 -8.48 8.79 8.88
N ASP A 306 -7.53 9.62 8.46
CA ASP A 306 -7.79 11.01 8.09
C ASP A 306 -8.46 11.10 6.72
N GLU A 307 -8.01 10.28 5.77
CA GLU A 307 -8.61 10.15 4.45
C GLU A 307 -10.03 9.60 4.53
N PHE A 308 -10.25 8.52 5.27
CA PHE A 308 -11.58 7.94 5.46
C PHE A 308 -12.54 8.97 6.04
N LYS A 309 -12.11 9.68 7.09
CA LYS A 309 -12.92 10.71 7.72
C LYS A 309 -13.22 11.86 6.76
N ALA A 310 -12.26 12.31 5.97
CA ALA A 310 -12.49 13.35 4.96
C ALA A 310 -13.48 12.89 3.89
N PHE A 311 -13.36 11.64 3.43
CA PHE A 311 -14.23 11.03 2.43
C PHE A 311 -15.68 10.96 2.91
N ILE A 312 -15.92 10.40 4.10
CA ILE A 312 -17.28 10.31 4.68
C ILE A 312 -17.87 11.71 4.91
N ASN A 313 -17.11 12.64 5.49
CA ASN A 313 -17.60 14.00 5.73
C ASN A 313 -17.96 14.72 4.43
N HIS A 314 -17.16 14.53 3.37
CA HIS A 314 -17.43 15.12 2.07
C HIS A 314 -18.72 14.56 1.46
N LEU A 315 -18.89 13.23 1.46
CA LEU A 315 -20.09 12.57 0.95
C LEU A 315 -21.36 12.97 1.74
N ILE A 316 -21.26 13.19 3.05
CA ILE A 316 -22.35 13.79 3.84
C ILE A 316 -22.61 15.23 3.40
N SER A 317 -21.56 16.05 3.21
CA SER A 317 -21.70 17.46 2.86
C SER A 317 -22.36 17.70 1.49
N ILE A 318 -22.15 16.78 0.54
CA ILE A 318 -22.78 16.81 -0.78
C ILE A 318 -24.13 16.07 -0.82
N GLY A 319 -24.62 15.56 0.32
CA GLY A 319 -25.93 14.92 0.42
C GLY A 319 -26.03 13.53 -0.18
N TYR A 320 -24.90 12.85 -0.37
CA TYR A 320 -24.89 11.44 -0.80
C TYR A 320 -25.09 10.48 0.37
N LEU A 321 -24.54 10.83 1.53
CA LEU A 321 -24.74 10.11 2.79
C LEU A 321 -25.58 10.93 3.78
N TYR A 322 -26.33 10.22 4.61
CA TYR A 322 -27.09 10.79 5.72
C TYR A 322 -26.64 10.17 7.04
N GLU A 323 -26.43 11.02 8.05
CA GLU A 323 -26.09 10.62 9.43
C GLU A 323 -27.34 10.74 10.33
N PRO A 324 -28.23 9.74 10.38
CA PRO A 324 -29.45 9.81 11.21
C PRO A 324 -29.14 9.94 12.71
N VAL A 325 -28.04 9.33 13.14
CA VAL A 325 -27.55 9.33 14.51
C VAL A 325 -26.04 9.50 14.44
N LYS A 326 -25.48 10.33 15.32
CA LYS A 326 -24.04 10.57 15.36
C LYS A 326 -23.25 9.26 15.40
N GLY A 327 -22.35 9.06 14.44
CA GLY A 327 -21.54 7.86 14.27
C GLY A 327 -22.17 6.76 13.41
N TYR A 328 -23.36 6.97 12.85
CA TYR A 328 -24.06 6.02 11.99
C TYR A 328 -24.50 6.69 10.69
N ILE A 329 -24.19 6.07 9.55
CA ILE A 329 -24.48 6.62 8.22
C ILE A 329 -25.28 5.63 7.37
N LYS A 330 -26.01 6.15 6.38
CA LYS A 330 -26.67 5.39 5.32
C LYS A 330 -26.63 6.15 4.00
N LEU A 331 -26.86 5.44 2.89
CA LEU A 331 -27.11 6.07 1.59
C LEU A 331 -28.39 6.91 1.65
N VAL A 332 -28.36 8.09 1.04
CA VAL A 332 -29.58 8.87 0.81
C VAL A 332 -30.36 8.16 -0.28
N ASP A 333 -31.65 7.88 -0.02
CA ASP A 333 -32.56 7.32 -1.00
C ASP A 333 -32.71 8.34 -2.15
N ILE A 334 -31.97 8.14 -3.24
CA ILE A 334 -32.09 8.98 -4.44
C ILE A 334 -33.36 8.51 -5.15
N HIS A 335 -34.50 9.04 -4.72
CA HIS A 335 -35.82 8.77 -5.28
C HIS A 335 -35.97 9.22 -6.74
#